data_AF-A0A1D2N864-F1
#
_entry.id   AF-A0A1D2N864-F1
#
_cell.length_a   1.000
_cell.length_b   1.000
_cell.length_c   1.000
_cell.angle_alpha   90.00
_cell.angle_beta   90.00
_cell.angle_gamma   90.00
#
_symmetry.space_group_name_H-M   'P 1'
#
loop_
_entity.id
_entity.type
_entity.pdbx_description
1 polymer ?
#
loop_
_entity_poly.entity_id
_entity_poly.type
_entity_poly.pdbx_seq_one_letter_code
_entity_poly.pdbx_strand_id
1 'polypeptide(L)'
;MDAMEYSASSLPTDDPFGGGVGYRPSFNSEMYANAIAISKIARMNNDVRTAEEFERRAALIRQGILDHLWNDQRTFFFHMFREDNPNNELLDSREEIGFFPWRFGVPPQEDSKYDQAWEHLFDPQGFNSTYGPTTCEQRSPWFDGNQTAQCCWWNGNSWPYSTGHVINSLAALIKNYGAKNVVNVNTFLEVLHKYAETQYKNDKPYVAECHSPYRKLWVCDSFNHSEHYAHSTYIDNVLGDLLGIEPQSDNTFVISPLIPSSWSYFIVENLAYHGHNITVLYDSDGTRYNTGAGMKIYLNGELAASQPELGRMSLNIPPPNVDESYARKKVENYAANANSFGYPMPNASYSSDYSSTWQAVDGRIFYDSVPSNRWTNWNSPNQVDWFSVDFGPGRSKTLDQIKVYVYSDVVTGQGEVDCPTNMVVEFLNSSGDWEQAQNQVSTPSTCIPNDVMTIEFDPVKTQKVRIVFSRSTFYFVGITEVEIWAPWPQVLEEGTYEAEDGYITRANMLAADTASGGSYVGQIDAPDASVEFTGIWVEEEKEYDVRVYYSNGIQEQATMTVSANNVHSQVATFPPTVNGWGQFDDTFVTVRLPLLRGNNALICKHGENFVELDKILVIM
;
A
#
# COMPACT_ATOMS: atom_id res chain seq x y z
N MET A 1 0.44 -5.80 15.49
CA MET A 1 -0.69 -5.55 16.39
C MET A 1 -1.93 -5.72 15.53
N ASP A 2 -2.88 -6.55 15.95
CA ASP A 2 -4.09 -6.90 15.19
C ASP A 2 -5.28 -5.94 15.42
N ALA A 3 -5.03 -4.80 16.10
CA ALA A 3 -5.95 -3.67 16.28
C ALA A 3 -7.36 -4.09 16.74
N MET A 4 -7.44 -4.94 17.79
CA MET A 4 -8.71 -5.46 18.33
C MET A 4 -9.07 -4.83 19.68
N GLU A 5 -9.69 -3.65 19.67
CA GLU A 5 -10.15 -2.96 20.88
C GLU A 5 -11.44 -3.58 21.46
N TYR A 6 -11.60 -3.53 22.79
CA TYR A 6 -12.79 -4.07 23.48
C TYR A 6 -13.16 -5.49 23.01
N SER A 7 -12.16 -6.35 22.86
CA SER A 7 -12.31 -7.75 22.46
C SER A 7 -12.56 -8.65 23.68
N ALA A 8 -12.93 -9.91 23.46
CA ALA A 8 -13.12 -10.86 24.57
C ALA A 8 -11.83 -11.10 25.38
N SER A 9 -10.67 -10.86 24.75
CA SER A 9 -9.36 -10.88 25.39
C SER A 9 -8.95 -9.57 26.07
N SER A 10 -9.66 -8.45 25.87
CA SER A 10 -9.37 -7.18 26.57
C SER A 10 -10.38 -6.87 27.68
N LEU A 11 -11.66 -7.16 27.47
CA LEU A 11 -12.74 -6.84 28.42
C LEU A 11 -12.54 -7.39 29.86
N PRO A 12 -11.86 -8.53 30.10
CA PRO A 12 -11.59 -9.00 31.46
C PRO A 12 -10.46 -8.27 32.19
N THR A 13 -9.70 -7.39 31.52
CA THR A 13 -8.50 -6.76 32.09
C THR A 13 -8.78 -5.37 32.67
N ASP A 14 -7.78 -4.79 33.34
CA ASP A 14 -7.85 -3.40 33.83
C ASP A 14 -7.78 -2.35 32.69
N ASP A 15 -7.42 -2.75 31.47
CA ASP A 15 -7.47 -1.95 30.24
C ASP A 15 -8.40 -2.61 29.22
N PRO A 16 -9.72 -2.39 29.30
CA PRO A 16 -10.68 -3.00 28.39
C PRO A 16 -10.52 -2.52 26.94
N PHE A 17 -9.85 -1.37 26.70
CA PHE A 17 -9.61 -0.86 25.36
C PHE A 17 -8.47 -1.63 24.69
N GLY A 18 -7.26 -1.59 25.26
CA GLY A 18 -6.06 -2.18 24.65
C GLY A 18 -5.81 -3.65 25.03
N GLY A 19 -6.38 -4.10 26.15
CA GLY A 19 -6.16 -5.43 26.71
C GLY A 19 -4.80 -5.58 27.40
N GLY A 20 -4.48 -6.82 27.77
CA GLY A 20 -3.18 -7.19 28.35
C GLY A 20 -2.21 -7.70 27.28
N VAL A 21 -0.90 -7.68 27.59
CA VAL A 21 0.10 -8.29 26.71
C VAL A 21 -0.07 -9.81 26.72
N GLY A 22 -0.14 -10.41 25.54
CA GLY A 22 -0.31 -11.86 25.41
C GLY A 22 0.12 -12.43 24.08
N TYR A 23 0.05 -13.75 23.99
CA TYR A 23 0.34 -14.54 22.82
C TYR A 23 -0.95 -14.83 22.08
N ARG A 24 -1.14 -14.19 20.92
CA ARG A 24 -2.34 -14.30 20.10
C ARG A 24 -2.14 -15.28 18.94
N PRO A 25 -3.12 -16.13 18.61
CA PRO A 25 -3.05 -17.00 17.43
C PRO A 25 -2.83 -16.23 16.13
N SER A 26 -3.42 -15.03 15.98
CA SER A 26 -3.23 -14.12 14.84
C SER A 26 -1.76 -13.73 14.68
N PHE A 27 -1.25 -12.90 15.60
CA PHE A 27 0.08 -12.30 15.50
C PHE A 27 1.21 -13.34 15.46
N ASN A 28 1.11 -14.43 16.23
CA ASN A 28 2.13 -15.49 16.17
C ASN A 28 2.12 -16.22 14.83
N SER A 29 0.95 -16.44 14.22
CA SER A 29 0.87 -17.05 12.88
C SER A 29 1.41 -16.13 11.80
N GLU A 30 1.21 -14.81 11.92
CA GLU A 30 1.84 -13.81 11.05
C GLU A 30 3.36 -13.80 11.22
N MET A 31 3.87 -13.88 12.45
CA MET A 31 5.33 -13.96 12.70
C MET A 31 5.93 -15.25 12.14
N TYR A 32 5.21 -16.36 12.22
CA TYR A 32 5.59 -17.61 11.54
C TYR A 32 5.65 -17.42 10.02
N ALA A 33 4.62 -16.82 9.42
CA ALA A 33 4.56 -16.55 7.99
C ALA A 33 5.69 -15.63 7.52
N ASN A 34 5.96 -14.56 8.26
CA ASN A 34 7.06 -13.63 8.01
C ASN A 34 8.41 -14.35 8.06
N ALA A 35 8.62 -15.23 9.03
CA ALA A 35 9.85 -16.00 9.12
C ALA A 35 10.02 -16.97 7.93
N ILE A 36 8.94 -17.64 7.50
CA ILE A 36 8.97 -18.48 6.28
C ILE A 36 9.21 -17.64 5.01
N ALA A 37 8.60 -16.46 4.90
CA ALA A 37 8.81 -15.57 3.76
C ALA A 37 10.26 -15.11 3.68
N ILE A 38 10.84 -14.64 4.79
CA ILE A 38 12.24 -14.23 4.88
C ILE A 38 13.16 -15.41 4.51
N SER A 39 12.89 -16.62 5.01
CA SER A 39 13.75 -17.75 4.68
C SER A 39 13.70 -18.12 3.20
N LYS A 40 12.51 -18.11 2.58
CA LYS A 40 12.35 -18.37 1.13
C LYS A 40 13.07 -17.31 0.29
N ILE A 41 12.91 -16.02 0.62
CA ILE A 41 13.60 -14.93 -0.07
C ILE A 41 15.12 -15.05 0.10
N ALA A 42 15.60 -15.35 1.31
CA ALA A 42 17.02 -15.57 1.56
C ALA A 42 17.57 -16.74 0.74
N ARG A 43 16.82 -17.86 0.61
CA ARG A 43 17.20 -18.96 -0.29
C ARG A 43 17.28 -18.53 -1.76
N MET A 44 16.32 -17.73 -2.24
CA MET A 44 16.34 -17.20 -3.61
C MET A 44 17.59 -16.34 -3.89
N ASN A 45 18.06 -15.63 -2.86
CA ASN A 45 19.28 -14.81 -2.92
C ASN A 45 20.56 -15.56 -2.50
N ASN A 46 20.52 -16.89 -2.38
CA ASN A 46 21.64 -17.72 -1.91
C ASN A 46 22.19 -17.37 -0.50
N ASP A 47 21.45 -16.61 0.31
CA ASP A 47 21.77 -16.34 1.71
C ASP A 47 21.32 -17.52 2.60
N VAL A 48 22.14 -18.57 2.58
CA VAL A 48 21.91 -19.80 3.34
C VAL A 48 21.82 -19.53 4.85
N ARG A 49 22.62 -18.60 5.37
CA ARG A 49 22.68 -18.34 6.82
C ARG A 49 21.37 -17.75 7.31
N THR A 50 20.89 -16.68 6.67
CA THR A 50 19.61 -16.05 7.03
C THR A 50 18.46 -17.01 6.81
N ALA A 51 18.49 -17.78 5.72
CA ALA A 51 17.46 -18.78 5.46
C ALA A 51 17.34 -19.81 6.59
N GLU A 52 18.44 -20.44 7.00
CA GLU A 52 18.43 -21.42 8.09
C GLU A 52 18.06 -20.81 9.45
N GLU A 53 18.47 -19.57 9.70
CA GLU A 53 18.07 -18.86 10.91
C GLU A 53 16.56 -18.67 10.99
N PHE A 54 15.95 -18.17 9.91
CA PHE A 54 14.51 -17.91 9.89
C PHE A 54 13.68 -19.19 9.75
N GLU A 55 14.20 -20.24 9.11
CA GLU A 55 13.61 -21.59 9.16
C GLU A 55 13.54 -22.11 10.61
N ARG A 56 14.61 -21.95 11.39
CA ARG A 56 14.60 -22.31 12.83
C ARG A 56 13.63 -21.46 13.63
N ARG A 57 13.60 -20.14 13.41
CA ARG A 57 12.63 -19.24 14.09
C ARG A 57 11.20 -19.64 13.75
N ALA A 58 10.89 -19.90 12.49
CA ALA A 58 9.58 -20.36 12.06
C ALA A 58 9.19 -21.68 12.75
N ALA A 59 10.09 -22.65 12.80
CA ALA A 59 9.85 -23.93 13.50
C ALA A 59 9.54 -23.73 15.00
N LEU A 60 10.28 -22.86 15.69
CA LEU A 60 10.05 -22.55 17.10
C LEU A 60 8.73 -21.81 17.33
N ILE A 61 8.39 -20.84 16.48
CA ILE A 61 7.11 -20.13 16.57
C ILE A 61 5.94 -21.09 16.33
N ARG A 62 6.03 -21.91 15.28
CA ARG A 62 5.02 -22.93 14.96
C ARG A 62 4.81 -23.86 16.15
N GLN A 63 5.90 -24.38 16.72
CA GLN A 63 5.84 -25.23 17.91
C GLN A 63 5.18 -24.50 19.09
N GLY A 64 5.57 -23.25 19.37
CA GLY A 64 4.98 -22.46 20.45
C GLY A 64 3.47 -22.25 20.28
N ILE A 65 2.98 -22.03 19.05
CA ILE A 65 1.54 -21.93 18.77
C ILE A 65 0.83 -23.25 19.10
N LEU A 66 1.36 -24.39 18.65
CA LEU A 66 0.75 -25.69 18.85
C LEU A 66 0.79 -26.15 20.31
N ASP A 67 1.89 -25.89 21.00
CA ASP A 67 2.11 -26.35 22.39
C ASP A 67 1.36 -25.49 23.41
N HIS A 68 1.19 -24.19 23.15
CA HIS A 68 0.66 -23.26 24.14
C HIS A 68 -0.70 -22.69 23.79
N LEU A 69 -1.06 -22.52 22.52
CA LEU A 69 -2.29 -21.83 22.14
C LEU A 69 -3.43 -22.79 21.78
N TRP A 70 -3.13 -24.05 21.46
CA TRP A 70 -4.13 -25.07 21.20
C TRP A 70 -4.66 -25.69 22.49
N ASN A 71 -5.98 -25.92 22.56
CA ASN A 71 -6.58 -26.71 23.63
C ASN A 71 -7.28 -27.96 23.07
N ASP A 72 -6.79 -29.15 23.43
CA ASP A 72 -7.34 -30.42 22.92
C ASP A 72 -8.79 -30.69 23.36
N GLN A 73 -9.22 -30.19 24.52
CA GLN A 73 -10.58 -30.42 25.03
C GLN A 73 -11.60 -29.44 24.43
N ARG A 74 -11.18 -28.18 24.26
CA ARG A 74 -12.01 -27.11 23.68
C ARG A 74 -11.85 -27.01 22.16
N THR A 75 -10.97 -27.83 21.58
CA THR A 75 -10.74 -28.00 20.13
C THR A 75 -10.55 -26.69 19.38
N PHE A 76 -9.77 -25.77 19.95
CA PHE A 76 -9.58 -24.42 19.37
C PHE A 76 -8.26 -23.78 19.79
N PHE A 77 -7.83 -22.76 19.04
CA PHE A 77 -6.69 -21.90 19.39
C PHE A 77 -7.14 -20.65 20.16
N PHE A 78 -6.48 -20.35 21.28
CA PHE A 78 -6.88 -19.27 22.19
C PHE A 78 -5.76 -18.24 22.39
N HIS A 79 -6.16 -17.03 22.81
CA HIS A 79 -5.25 -16.07 23.41
C HIS A 79 -4.70 -16.62 24.74
N MET A 80 -3.42 -16.40 25.00
CA MET A 80 -2.78 -16.67 26.30
C MET A 80 -2.14 -15.39 26.83
N PHE A 81 -2.59 -14.90 27.98
CA PHE A 81 -1.95 -13.73 28.61
C PHE A 81 -0.51 -14.06 28.99
N ARG A 82 0.40 -13.12 28.77
CA ARG A 82 1.83 -13.27 29.11
C ARG A 82 2.08 -12.86 30.56
N GLU A 83 1.44 -11.78 30.98
CA GLU A 83 1.65 -11.17 32.29
C GLU A 83 0.69 -11.80 33.31
N ASP A 84 1.19 -11.97 34.54
CA ASP A 84 0.44 -12.53 35.68
C ASP A 84 -0.26 -13.89 35.43
N ASN A 85 0.27 -14.68 34.49
CA ASN A 85 -0.27 -15.98 34.08
C ASN A 85 0.74 -17.12 34.28
N PRO A 86 1.13 -17.46 35.53
CA PRO A 86 2.19 -18.46 35.79
C PRO A 86 1.84 -19.88 35.35
N ASN A 87 0.55 -20.15 35.11
CA ASN A 87 0.04 -21.45 34.70
C ASN A 87 -0.19 -21.56 33.18
N ASN A 88 0.12 -20.50 32.40
CA ASN A 88 -0.16 -20.44 30.97
C ASN A 88 -1.64 -20.74 30.65
N GLU A 89 -2.55 -20.21 31.47
CA GLU A 89 -3.98 -20.36 31.26
C GLU A 89 -4.41 -19.66 29.97
N LEU A 90 -5.23 -20.36 29.19
CA LEU A 90 -5.81 -19.87 27.95
C LEU A 90 -7.12 -19.15 28.23
N LEU A 91 -7.43 -18.12 27.44
CA LEU A 91 -8.71 -17.41 27.49
C LEU A 91 -9.91 -18.38 27.46
N ASP A 92 -10.99 -18.03 28.14
CA ASP A 92 -12.21 -18.83 28.19
C ASP A 92 -13.10 -18.71 26.95
N SER A 93 -12.89 -17.66 26.16
CA SER A 93 -13.66 -17.35 24.96
C SER A 93 -12.85 -17.60 23.69
N ARG A 94 -13.50 -18.17 22.67
CA ARG A 94 -12.99 -18.25 21.31
C ARG A 94 -13.17 -16.91 20.60
N GLU A 95 -12.12 -16.46 19.94
CA GLU A 95 -12.09 -15.30 19.05
C GLU A 95 -11.73 -15.79 17.64
N GLU A 96 -12.20 -15.12 16.59
CA GLU A 96 -11.98 -15.54 15.18
C GLU A 96 -10.49 -15.71 14.82
N ILE A 97 -9.60 -14.98 15.50
CA ILE A 97 -8.15 -15.11 15.34
C ILE A 97 -7.66 -16.56 15.51
N GLY A 98 -8.39 -17.40 16.23
CA GLY A 98 -8.09 -18.82 16.36
C GLY A 98 -8.15 -19.60 15.05
N PHE A 99 -8.78 -19.06 13.99
CA PHE A 99 -8.77 -19.63 12.64
C PHE A 99 -7.59 -19.17 11.78
N PHE A 100 -6.86 -18.11 12.16
CA PHE A 100 -5.76 -17.56 11.35
C PHE A 100 -4.59 -18.55 11.13
N PRO A 101 -4.25 -19.49 12.05
CA PRO A 101 -3.17 -20.45 11.85
C PRO A 101 -3.22 -21.24 10.53
N TRP A 102 -4.41 -21.56 10.02
CA TRP A 102 -4.55 -22.34 8.78
C TRP A 102 -4.07 -21.61 7.53
N ARG A 103 -4.29 -20.28 7.44
CA ARG A 103 -3.84 -19.47 6.29
C ARG A 103 -2.36 -19.66 5.98
N PHE A 104 -1.56 -19.87 7.01
CA PHE A 104 -0.11 -19.97 6.90
C PHE A 104 0.43 -21.40 7.00
N GLY A 105 -0.43 -22.39 7.21
CA GLY A 105 -0.01 -23.79 7.33
C GLY A 105 0.59 -24.15 8.70
N VAL A 106 0.18 -23.47 9.78
CA VAL A 106 0.68 -23.73 11.13
C VAL A 106 0.28 -25.14 11.63
N PRO A 107 -1.00 -25.57 11.58
CA PRO A 107 -1.34 -26.95 11.91
C PRO A 107 -0.65 -27.96 10.98
N PRO A 108 -0.12 -29.09 11.47
CA PRO A 108 0.35 -30.18 10.60
C PRO A 108 -0.81 -30.80 9.81
N GLN A 109 -0.57 -31.10 8.52
CA GLN A 109 -1.61 -31.60 7.61
C GLN A 109 -2.07 -33.02 7.97
N GLU A 110 -1.16 -33.80 8.56
CA GLU A 110 -1.35 -35.18 8.98
C GLU A 110 -2.13 -35.33 10.29
N ASP A 111 -2.31 -34.25 11.06
CA ASP A 111 -3.02 -34.28 12.34
C ASP A 111 -4.40 -33.64 12.23
N SER A 112 -5.40 -34.46 11.95
CA SER A 112 -6.80 -34.01 11.81
C SER A 112 -7.43 -33.48 13.09
N LYS A 113 -6.77 -33.54 14.27
CA LYS A 113 -7.36 -33.03 15.51
C LYS A 113 -7.65 -31.54 15.45
N TYR A 114 -6.82 -30.79 14.72
CA TYR A 114 -6.98 -29.35 14.58
C TYR A 114 -8.23 -28.99 13.76
N ASP A 115 -8.60 -29.83 12.78
CA ASP A 115 -9.74 -29.58 11.88
C ASP A 115 -11.07 -29.38 12.62
N GLN A 116 -11.19 -29.92 13.85
CA GLN A 116 -12.37 -29.79 14.71
C GLN A 116 -12.68 -28.33 15.10
N ALA A 117 -11.69 -27.43 15.04
CA ALA A 117 -11.89 -26.01 15.31
C ALA A 117 -12.95 -25.39 14.38
N TRP A 118 -13.02 -25.85 13.13
CA TRP A 118 -13.91 -25.32 12.11
C TRP A 118 -15.39 -25.61 12.36
N GLU A 119 -15.72 -26.60 13.22
CA GLU A 119 -17.09 -26.82 13.66
C GLU A 119 -17.65 -25.57 14.38
N HIS A 120 -16.80 -24.83 15.11
CA HIS A 120 -17.20 -23.62 15.81
C HIS A 120 -17.53 -22.47 14.86
N LEU A 121 -16.98 -22.44 13.64
CA LEU A 121 -17.30 -21.39 12.65
C LEU A 121 -18.77 -21.47 12.23
N PHE A 122 -19.29 -22.69 12.07
CA PHE A 122 -20.64 -22.95 11.56
C PHE A 122 -21.69 -23.16 12.66
N ASP A 123 -21.27 -23.27 13.92
CA ASP A 123 -22.18 -23.35 15.07
C ASP A 123 -22.88 -22.00 15.33
N PRO A 124 -24.23 -21.95 15.43
CA PRO A 124 -24.98 -20.75 15.80
C PRO A 124 -24.70 -20.18 17.20
N GLN A 125 -24.07 -20.94 18.09
CA GLN A 125 -23.54 -20.47 19.38
C GLN A 125 -22.02 -20.22 19.32
N GLY A 126 -21.39 -20.62 18.22
CA GLY A 126 -20.02 -20.27 17.87
C GLY A 126 -20.02 -18.94 17.12
N PHE A 127 -19.53 -18.95 15.89
CA PHE A 127 -19.35 -17.73 15.12
C PHE A 127 -20.45 -17.48 14.07
N ASN A 128 -21.29 -18.47 13.75
CA ASN A 128 -22.22 -18.38 12.63
C ASN A 128 -23.37 -17.41 12.91
N SER A 129 -23.44 -16.34 12.12
CA SER A 129 -24.50 -15.33 12.21
C SER A 129 -25.10 -15.01 10.84
N THR A 130 -26.09 -14.11 10.80
CA THR A 130 -26.76 -13.73 9.54
C THR A 130 -25.83 -12.93 8.63
N TYR A 131 -25.04 -12.01 9.20
CA TYR A 131 -24.19 -11.08 8.45
C TYR A 131 -22.72 -11.16 8.88
N GLY A 132 -22.23 -12.39 9.01
CA GLY A 132 -20.81 -12.67 9.17
C GLY A 132 -20.55 -14.06 9.75
N PRO A 133 -19.27 -14.42 9.91
CA PRO A 133 -18.82 -14.86 11.22
C PRO A 133 -18.71 -13.66 12.20
N THR A 134 -18.93 -13.89 13.49
CA THR A 134 -18.75 -12.91 14.57
C THR A 134 -17.33 -12.91 15.09
N THR A 135 -16.76 -11.77 15.48
CA THR A 135 -15.38 -11.71 16.03
C THR A 135 -15.14 -12.51 17.31
N CYS A 136 -16.19 -12.72 18.11
CA CYS A 136 -16.20 -13.55 19.32
C CYS A 136 -17.33 -14.58 19.23
N GLU A 137 -17.14 -15.77 19.83
CA GLU A 137 -18.19 -16.79 19.88
C GLU A 137 -19.42 -16.29 20.65
N GLN A 138 -20.61 -16.54 20.11
CA GLN A 138 -21.87 -16.02 20.64
C GLN A 138 -22.23 -16.55 22.04
N ARG A 139 -21.66 -17.69 22.44
CA ARG A 139 -21.80 -18.26 23.79
C ARG A 139 -20.90 -17.61 24.85
N SER A 140 -20.00 -16.72 24.45
CA SER A 140 -19.09 -16.02 25.37
C SER A 140 -19.86 -15.09 26.31
N PRO A 141 -19.50 -14.98 27.60
CA PRO A 141 -20.06 -13.96 28.49
C PRO A 141 -19.66 -12.53 28.08
N TRP A 142 -18.66 -12.38 27.22
CA TRP A 142 -18.17 -11.09 26.71
C TRP A 142 -18.79 -10.71 25.37
N PHE A 143 -19.60 -11.59 24.77
CA PHE A 143 -20.17 -11.35 23.46
C PHE A 143 -21.22 -10.23 23.48
N ASP A 144 -21.11 -9.28 22.56
CA ASP A 144 -22.14 -8.27 22.29
C ASP A 144 -22.33 -8.00 20.78
N GLY A 145 -23.21 -8.77 20.14
CA GLY A 145 -23.63 -8.55 18.75
C GLY A 145 -24.66 -7.42 18.56
N ASN A 146 -25.08 -6.74 19.63
CA ASN A 146 -25.98 -5.58 19.56
C ASN A 146 -25.24 -4.25 19.76
N GLN A 147 -23.94 -4.29 19.99
CA GLN A 147 -23.10 -3.11 20.13
C GLN A 147 -23.18 -2.23 18.88
N THR A 148 -23.59 -0.97 19.06
CA THR A 148 -23.69 0.05 18.00
C THR A 148 -23.00 1.37 18.34
N ALA A 149 -22.16 1.41 19.38
CA ALA A 149 -21.35 2.58 19.69
C ALA A 149 -20.38 2.93 18.55
N GLN A 150 -19.88 4.16 18.55
CA GLN A 150 -19.27 4.80 17.38
C GLN A 150 -18.01 4.09 16.86
N CYS A 151 -17.20 3.46 17.71
CA CYS A 151 -16.12 2.50 17.41
C CYS A 151 -15.36 2.19 18.73
N CYS A 152 -14.52 1.16 18.87
CA CYS A 152 -14.27 0.02 17.99
C CYS A 152 -14.42 -1.25 18.81
N TRP A 153 -15.55 -1.95 18.70
CA TRP A 153 -15.85 -3.10 19.58
C TRP A 153 -15.66 -4.42 18.84
N TRP A 154 -14.68 -5.21 19.29
CA TRP A 154 -14.30 -6.50 18.70
C TRP A 154 -14.81 -7.72 19.47
N ASN A 155 -15.83 -7.52 20.32
CA ASN A 155 -16.45 -8.58 21.11
C ASN A 155 -17.73 -9.15 20.49
N GLY A 156 -17.96 -9.06 19.18
CA GLY A 156 -19.12 -9.72 18.59
C GLY A 156 -19.57 -9.25 17.22
N ASN A 157 -19.34 -7.99 16.85
CA ASN A 157 -19.63 -7.54 15.49
C ASN A 157 -18.75 -8.27 14.46
N SER A 158 -19.24 -8.36 13.21
CA SER A 158 -18.45 -8.93 12.12
C SER A 158 -17.55 -7.84 11.55
N TRP A 159 -16.24 -8.08 11.49
CA TRP A 159 -15.28 -7.12 10.97
C TRP A 159 -14.75 -7.62 9.60
N PRO A 160 -14.84 -6.82 8.52
CA PRO A 160 -14.28 -7.17 7.21
C PRO A 160 -12.82 -7.63 7.26
N TYR A 161 -12.00 -7.00 8.11
CA TYR A 161 -10.60 -7.41 8.36
C TYR A 161 -10.50 -8.89 8.73
N SER A 162 -11.19 -9.28 9.82
CA SER A 162 -11.13 -10.64 10.35
C SER A 162 -11.89 -11.62 9.47
N THR A 163 -13.03 -11.22 8.92
CA THR A 163 -13.83 -12.04 7.98
C THR A 163 -13.02 -12.42 6.76
N GLY A 164 -12.31 -11.47 6.14
CA GLY A 164 -11.43 -11.75 4.99
C GLY A 164 -10.33 -12.76 5.33
N HIS A 165 -9.73 -12.65 6.52
CA HIS A 165 -8.71 -13.59 7.00
C HIS A 165 -9.28 -14.98 7.34
N VAL A 166 -10.48 -15.07 7.92
CA VAL A 166 -11.17 -16.35 8.14
C VAL A 166 -11.48 -17.03 6.81
N ILE A 167 -11.91 -16.27 5.79
CA ILE A 167 -12.16 -16.80 4.44
C ILE A 167 -10.86 -17.32 3.81
N ASN A 168 -9.74 -16.58 3.91
CA ASN A 168 -8.43 -17.07 3.46
C ASN A 168 -8.04 -18.39 4.17
N SER A 169 -8.20 -18.45 5.50
CA SER A 169 -7.91 -19.65 6.29
C SER A 169 -8.81 -20.82 5.91
N LEU A 170 -10.08 -20.58 5.61
CA LEU A 170 -11.05 -21.59 5.21
C LEU A 170 -10.69 -22.16 3.84
N ALA A 171 -10.30 -21.30 2.89
CA ALA A 171 -9.77 -21.70 1.60
C ALA A 171 -8.49 -22.52 1.74
N ALA A 172 -7.56 -22.09 2.59
CA ALA A 172 -6.32 -22.81 2.89
C ALA A 172 -6.59 -24.20 3.49
N LEU A 173 -7.60 -24.34 4.37
CA LEU A 173 -8.02 -25.65 4.88
C LEU A 173 -8.44 -26.57 3.72
N ILE A 174 -9.33 -26.12 2.85
CA ILE A 174 -9.84 -26.94 1.74
C ILE A 174 -8.71 -27.32 0.77
N LYS A 175 -7.86 -26.36 0.39
CA LYS A 175 -6.80 -26.55 -0.61
C LYS A 175 -5.63 -27.38 -0.08
N ASN A 176 -5.19 -27.15 1.16
CA ASN A 176 -3.94 -27.72 1.68
C ASN A 176 -4.16 -28.90 2.64
N TYR A 177 -5.32 -29.00 3.29
CA TYR A 177 -5.64 -30.06 4.26
C TYR A 177 -6.75 -31.00 3.76
N GLY A 178 -7.35 -30.68 2.62
CA GLY A 178 -8.47 -31.38 2.01
C GLY A 178 -9.82 -30.96 2.58
N ALA A 179 -10.87 -31.12 1.78
CA ALA A 179 -12.24 -30.90 2.25
C ALA A 179 -12.58 -31.86 3.40
N LYS A 180 -13.31 -31.32 4.39
CA LYS A 180 -13.83 -32.03 5.57
C LYS A 180 -15.35 -32.08 5.49
N ASN A 181 -16.00 -32.75 6.45
CA ASN A 181 -17.46 -32.86 6.45
C ASN A 181 -18.14 -31.49 6.53
N VAL A 182 -17.79 -30.69 7.55
CA VAL A 182 -18.35 -29.34 7.76
C VAL A 182 -17.64 -28.25 6.96
N VAL A 183 -16.46 -28.52 6.40
CA VAL A 183 -15.69 -27.56 5.59
C VAL A 183 -15.48 -28.09 4.19
N ASN A 184 -16.20 -27.52 3.23
CA ASN A 184 -16.09 -27.85 1.82
C ASN A 184 -16.35 -26.60 0.95
N VAL A 185 -16.33 -26.77 -0.36
CA VAL A 185 -16.52 -25.66 -1.33
C VAL A 185 -17.84 -24.92 -1.11
N ASN A 186 -18.92 -25.61 -0.74
CA ASN A 186 -20.22 -24.97 -0.54
C ASN A 186 -20.23 -24.09 0.71
N THR A 187 -19.65 -24.56 1.81
CA THR A 187 -19.57 -23.79 3.07
C THR A 187 -18.59 -22.62 2.94
N PHE A 188 -17.51 -22.78 2.17
CA PHE A 188 -16.65 -21.64 1.79
C PHE A 188 -17.44 -20.57 1.03
N LEU A 189 -18.19 -20.99 0.00
CA LEU A 189 -18.99 -20.05 -0.78
C LEU A 189 -20.09 -19.39 0.06
N GLU A 190 -20.68 -20.10 1.03
CA GLU A 190 -21.66 -19.52 1.95
C GLU A 190 -21.06 -18.35 2.76
N VAL A 191 -19.87 -18.52 3.34
CA VAL A 191 -19.21 -17.46 4.12
C VAL A 191 -18.80 -16.29 3.22
N LEU A 192 -18.23 -16.57 2.04
CA LEU A 192 -17.87 -15.52 1.08
C LEU A 192 -19.10 -14.76 0.56
N HIS A 193 -20.21 -15.45 0.33
CA HIS A 193 -21.46 -14.83 -0.09
C HIS A 193 -22.04 -13.92 1.01
N LYS A 194 -22.09 -14.39 2.27
CA LYS A 194 -22.50 -13.55 3.40
C LYS A 194 -21.65 -12.28 3.48
N TYR A 195 -20.33 -12.42 3.34
CA TYR A 195 -19.43 -11.27 3.34
C TYR A 195 -19.73 -10.29 2.18
N ALA A 196 -19.90 -10.80 0.96
CA ALA A 196 -20.28 -9.98 -0.19
C ALA A 196 -21.61 -9.23 0.04
N GLU A 197 -22.61 -9.86 0.67
CA GLU A 197 -23.90 -9.23 0.99
C GLU A 197 -23.79 -8.10 2.02
N THR A 198 -22.82 -8.15 2.94
CA THR A 198 -22.58 -7.06 3.90
C THR A 198 -22.03 -5.81 3.24
N GLN A 199 -21.36 -5.93 2.09
CA GLN A 199 -20.69 -4.83 1.38
C GLN A 199 -21.63 -3.90 0.60
N TYR A 200 -22.78 -3.60 1.20
CA TYR A 200 -23.79 -2.71 0.67
C TYR A 200 -24.41 -1.82 1.75
N LYS A 201 -24.70 -0.56 1.39
CA LYS A 201 -25.50 0.38 2.18
C LYS A 201 -26.51 1.04 1.24
N ASN A 202 -27.80 0.96 1.56
CA ASN A 202 -28.89 1.41 0.69
C ASN A 202 -28.81 0.79 -0.73
N ASP A 203 -28.48 -0.51 -0.79
CA ASP A 203 -28.32 -1.29 -2.02
C ASP A 203 -27.26 -0.77 -3.00
N LYS A 204 -26.32 0.07 -2.52
CA LYS A 204 -25.12 0.49 -3.24
C LYS A 204 -23.89 -0.15 -2.61
N PRO A 205 -22.85 -0.50 -3.39
CA PRO A 205 -21.58 -0.97 -2.84
C PRO A 205 -21.06 -0.01 -1.77
N TYR A 206 -20.71 -0.56 -0.61
CA TYR A 206 -20.26 0.21 0.54
C TYR A 206 -19.47 -0.67 1.48
N VAL A 207 -18.34 -0.18 1.99
CA VAL A 207 -17.56 -0.84 3.02
C VAL A 207 -17.28 0.18 4.12
N ALA A 208 -17.53 -0.22 5.36
CA ALA A 208 -17.17 0.50 6.57
C ALA A 208 -16.43 -0.44 7.54
N GLU A 209 -16.25 0.00 8.78
CA GLU A 209 -15.37 -0.67 9.74
C GLU A 209 -15.89 -2.01 10.22
N CYS A 210 -17.18 -2.12 10.60
CA CYS A 210 -17.77 -3.40 11.01
C CYS A 210 -19.26 -3.48 10.74
N HIS A 211 -19.81 -4.70 10.71
CA HIS A 211 -21.20 -4.95 10.39
C HIS A 211 -21.90 -5.69 11.55
N SER A 212 -23.15 -5.33 11.82
CA SER A 212 -23.94 -6.02 12.84
C SER A 212 -24.17 -7.47 12.41
N PRO A 213 -23.98 -8.48 13.28
CA PRO A 213 -24.11 -9.88 12.92
C PRO A 213 -25.56 -10.33 12.68
N TYR A 214 -26.53 -9.54 13.15
CA TYR A 214 -27.97 -9.87 13.10
C TYR A 214 -28.80 -8.95 12.20
N ARG A 215 -28.32 -7.75 11.90
CA ARG A 215 -29.05 -6.73 11.13
C ARG A 215 -28.23 -6.32 9.92
N LYS A 216 -28.89 -6.04 8.77
CA LYS A 216 -28.25 -5.45 7.58
C LYS A 216 -27.90 -3.98 7.86
N LEU A 217 -26.86 -3.77 8.66
CA LEU A 217 -26.47 -2.49 9.24
C LEU A 217 -24.97 -2.46 9.44
N TRP A 218 -24.32 -1.51 8.79
CA TRP A 218 -22.97 -1.08 9.13
C TRP A 218 -22.98 -0.41 10.51
N VAL A 219 -22.05 -0.85 11.35
CA VAL A 219 -21.74 -0.33 12.68
C VAL A 219 -20.36 0.34 12.59
N CYS A 220 -20.07 1.26 13.52
CA CYS A 220 -18.90 2.13 13.41
C CYS A 220 -18.91 2.84 12.05
N ASP A 221 -20.03 3.49 11.75
CA ASP A 221 -20.32 4.08 10.45
C ASP A 221 -21.01 5.42 10.71
N SER A 222 -20.25 6.51 10.53
CA SER A 222 -20.74 7.88 10.70
C SER A 222 -20.21 8.76 9.57
N PHE A 223 -20.83 9.92 9.39
CA PHE A 223 -20.48 10.84 8.30
C PHE A 223 -18.98 11.16 8.28
N ASN A 224 -18.34 10.88 7.14
CA ASN A 224 -16.92 11.18 6.89
C ASN A 224 -15.97 10.50 7.88
N HIS A 225 -16.27 9.24 8.21
CA HIS A 225 -15.48 8.42 9.14
C HIS A 225 -15.05 7.10 8.52
N SER A 226 -15.99 6.38 7.90
CA SER A 226 -15.83 4.96 7.57
C SER A 226 -16.16 4.66 6.11
N GLU A 227 -16.60 5.65 5.34
CA GLU A 227 -16.82 5.53 3.91
C GLU A 227 -15.53 5.06 3.20
N HIS A 228 -15.63 3.97 2.42
CA HIS A 228 -14.52 3.37 1.68
C HIS A 228 -13.38 2.82 2.56
N TYR A 229 -13.70 2.31 3.74
CA TYR A 229 -12.70 1.83 4.68
C TYR A 229 -11.82 0.71 4.10
N ALA A 230 -10.52 0.96 3.99
CA ALA A 230 -9.54 0.08 3.36
C ALA A 230 -8.72 -0.72 4.39
N HIS A 231 -9.38 -1.60 5.13
CA HIS A 231 -8.76 -2.43 6.17
C HIS A 231 -9.14 -3.92 6.03
N SER A 232 -9.42 -4.39 4.82
CA SER A 232 -9.80 -5.79 4.59
C SER A 232 -9.41 -6.29 3.21
N THR A 233 -9.49 -7.60 3.04
CA THR A 233 -9.44 -8.24 1.72
C THR A 233 -10.86 -8.57 1.25
N TYR A 234 -11.08 -8.52 -0.06
CA TYR A 234 -12.26 -9.11 -0.71
C TYR A 234 -11.90 -9.54 -2.12
N ILE A 235 -11.22 -8.66 -2.88
CA ILE A 235 -10.72 -8.96 -4.22
C ILE A 235 -9.77 -10.17 -4.19
N ASP A 236 -8.88 -10.25 -3.19
CA ASP A 236 -8.00 -11.41 -2.99
C ASP A 236 -8.79 -12.69 -2.65
N ASN A 237 -9.84 -12.61 -1.83
CA ASN A 237 -10.70 -13.75 -1.55
C ASN A 237 -11.47 -14.23 -2.80
N VAL A 238 -11.77 -13.33 -3.74
CA VAL A 238 -12.36 -13.71 -5.02
C VAL A 238 -11.30 -14.29 -5.96
N LEU A 239 -10.21 -13.58 -6.23
CA LEU A 239 -9.20 -13.97 -7.22
C LEU A 239 -8.33 -15.14 -6.74
N GLY A 240 -7.79 -15.05 -5.53
CA GLY A 240 -6.88 -16.03 -4.95
C GLY A 240 -7.59 -17.25 -4.37
N ASP A 241 -8.70 -17.05 -3.64
CA ASP A 241 -9.40 -18.17 -2.98
C ASP A 241 -10.45 -18.83 -3.88
N LEU A 242 -11.49 -18.10 -4.28
CA LEU A 242 -12.63 -18.61 -5.06
C LEU A 242 -12.23 -19.04 -6.48
N LEU A 243 -11.63 -18.13 -7.25
CA LEU A 243 -11.17 -18.40 -8.62
C LEU A 243 -9.85 -19.18 -8.63
N GLY A 244 -9.07 -19.06 -7.55
CA GLY A 244 -8.01 -20.01 -7.23
C GLY A 244 -6.61 -19.65 -7.75
N ILE A 245 -6.33 -18.39 -8.10
CA ILE A 245 -5.00 -17.99 -8.58
C ILE A 245 -3.97 -18.16 -7.45
N GLU A 246 -2.93 -18.95 -7.69
CA GLU A 246 -1.88 -19.23 -6.70
C GLU A 246 -0.54 -18.64 -7.19
N PRO A 247 -0.13 -17.45 -6.71
CA PRO A 247 1.15 -16.86 -7.08
C PRO A 247 2.33 -17.79 -6.79
N GLN A 248 3.21 -17.96 -7.77
CA GLN A 248 4.42 -18.77 -7.67
C GLN A 248 5.64 -17.88 -7.82
N SER A 249 6.74 -18.25 -7.15
CA SER A 249 8.01 -17.53 -7.28
C SER A 249 8.82 -17.94 -8.51
N ASP A 250 8.45 -19.03 -9.18
CA ASP A 250 9.11 -19.55 -10.36
C ASP A 250 8.29 -19.27 -11.63
N ASN A 251 8.71 -19.85 -12.76
CA ASN A 251 8.06 -19.66 -14.06
C ASN A 251 6.86 -20.60 -14.23
N THR A 252 6.03 -20.73 -13.21
CA THR A 252 4.78 -21.48 -13.27
C THR A 252 3.59 -20.60 -12.92
N PHE A 253 2.48 -20.85 -13.59
CA PHE A 253 1.17 -20.32 -13.25
C PHE A 253 0.32 -21.46 -12.72
N VAL A 254 -0.26 -21.29 -11.53
CA VAL A 254 -1.10 -22.28 -10.88
C VAL A 254 -2.47 -21.67 -10.59
N ILE A 255 -3.51 -22.45 -10.88
CA ILE A 255 -4.88 -22.13 -10.51
C ILE A 255 -5.59 -23.34 -9.92
N SER A 256 -6.23 -23.18 -8.76
CA SER A 256 -6.95 -24.21 -8.01
C SER A 256 -8.30 -23.67 -7.54
N PRO A 257 -9.32 -23.62 -8.42
CA PRO A 257 -10.59 -22.95 -8.11
C PRO A 257 -11.39 -23.67 -7.01
N LEU A 258 -11.99 -22.90 -6.10
CA LEU A 258 -12.98 -23.36 -5.12
C LEU A 258 -14.39 -23.04 -5.61
N ILE A 259 -14.71 -23.47 -6.83
CA ILE A 259 -15.99 -23.22 -7.49
C ILE A 259 -16.92 -24.41 -7.28
N PRO A 260 -18.17 -24.22 -6.84
CA PRO A 260 -19.11 -25.33 -6.70
C PRO A 260 -19.47 -25.89 -8.07
N SER A 261 -19.76 -27.19 -8.13
CA SER A 261 -20.15 -27.88 -9.37
C SER A 261 -21.45 -27.36 -9.99
N SER A 262 -22.22 -26.52 -9.27
CA SER A 262 -23.43 -25.87 -9.78
C SER A 262 -23.16 -24.64 -10.66
N TRP A 263 -21.93 -24.12 -10.69
CA TRP A 263 -21.58 -23.00 -11.56
C TRP A 263 -21.26 -23.51 -12.97
N SER A 264 -21.91 -22.92 -13.97
CA SER A 264 -21.71 -23.31 -15.37
C SER A 264 -20.50 -22.63 -16.04
N TYR A 265 -20.09 -21.46 -15.55
CA TYR A 265 -18.97 -20.73 -16.14
C TYR A 265 -18.33 -19.70 -15.19
N PHE A 266 -17.07 -19.35 -15.43
CA PHE A 266 -16.40 -18.13 -14.94
C PHE A 266 -15.28 -17.72 -15.90
N ILE A 267 -14.78 -16.49 -15.77
CA ILE A 267 -13.59 -16.02 -16.49
C ILE A 267 -12.81 -15.03 -15.62
N VAL A 268 -11.48 -15.12 -15.67
CA VAL A 268 -10.53 -14.10 -15.28
C VAL A 268 -9.79 -13.69 -16.55
N GLU A 269 -9.81 -12.42 -16.89
CA GLU A 269 -9.10 -11.85 -18.04
C GLU A 269 -8.21 -10.70 -17.59
N ASN A 270 -7.24 -10.31 -18.43
CA ASN A 270 -6.31 -9.20 -18.16
C ASN A 270 -5.51 -9.37 -16.86
N LEU A 271 -5.21 -10.61 -16.45
CA LEU A 271 -4.38 -10.89 -15.29
C LEU A 271 -2.91 -10.70 -15.65
N ALA A 272 -2.32 -9.61 -15.19
CA ALA A 272 -0.88 -9.41 -15.28
C ALA A 272 -0.15 -10.37 -14.33
N TYR A 273 0.61 -11.31 -14.89
CA TYR A 273 1.37 -12.31 -14.14
C TYR A 273 2.76 -12.47 -14.74
N HIS A 274 3.80 -12.09 -13.98
CA HIS A 274 5.21 -12.16 -14.40
C HIS A 274 5.47 -11.45 -15.76
N GLY A 275 4.80 -10.31 -16.01
CA GLY A 275 4.93 -9.57 -17.28
C GLY A 275 4.18 -10.19 -18.47
N HIS A 276 3.35 -11.20 -18.22
CA HIS A 276 2.46 -11.79 -19.21
C HIS A 276 1.00 -11.52 -18.88
N ASN A 277 0.14 -11.52 -19.91
CA ASN A 277 -1.30 -11.47 -19.73
C ASN A 277 -1.85 -12.90 -19.68
N ILE A 278 -2.47 -13.28 -18.57
CA ILE A 278 -3.14 -14.56 -18.40
C ILE A 278 -4.65 -14.37 -18.48
N THR A 279 -5.33 -15.29 -19.16
CA THR A 279 -6.78 -15.45 -19.09
C THR A 279 -7.10 -16.88 -18.71
N VAL A 280 -7.95 -17.08 -17.70
CA VAL A 280 -8.45 -18.40 -17.31
C VAL A 280 -9.96 -18.39 -17.39
N LEU A 281 -10.55 -19.38 -18.02
CA LEU A 281 -11.99 -19.55 -18.07
C LEU A 281 -12.39 -20.99 -17.79
N TYR A 282 -13.62 -21.16 -17.30
CA TYR A 282 -14.34 -22.42 -17.28
C TYR A 282 -15.70 -22.20 -17.94
N ASP A 283 -16.12 -23.12 -18.80
CA ASP A 283 -17.41 -23.12 -19.46
C ASP A 283 -17.88 -24.57 -19.63
N SER A 284 -18.91 -24.98 -18.89
CA SER A 284 -19.32 -26.38 -18.80
C SER A 284 -19.83 -26.94 -20.14
N ASP A 285 -20.44 -26.11 -20.98
CA ASP A 285 -20.99 -26.52 -22.28
C ASP A 285 -20.32 -25.84 -23.47
N GLY A 286 -19.48 -24.83 -23.22
CA GLY A 286 -18.71 -24.12 -24.24
C GLY A 286 -19.48 -23.02 -24.96
N THR A 287 -20.73 -22.76 -24.57
CA THR A 287 -21.61 -21.81 -25.27
C THR A 287 -21.49 -20.39 -24.75
N ARG A 288 -20.95 -20.18 -23.55
CA ARG A 288 -20.81 -18.84 -22.95
C ARG A 288 -19.73 -18.02 -23.63
N TYR A 289 -18.57 -18.63 -23.88
CA TYR A 289 -17.41 -17.95 -24.48
C TYR A 289 -17.08 -18.41 -25.89
N ASN A 290 -17.79 -19.40 -26.43
CA ASN A 290 -17.54 -19.99 -27.75
C ASN A 290 -16.11 -20.57 -27.91
N THR A 291 -15.54 -21.09 -26.83
CA THR A 291 -14.20 -21.72 -26.82
C THR A 291 -14.26 -23.25 -26.70
N GLY A 292 -15.46 -23.84 -26.78
CA GLY A 292 -15.71 -25.25 -26.45
C GLY A 292 -15.78 -25.48 -24.94
N ALA A 293 -16.27 -26.65 -24.52
CA ALA A 293 -16.45 -26.97 -23.10
C ALA A 293 -15.11 -27.10 -22.34
N GLY A 294 -15.18 -27.01 -21.02
CA GLY A 294 -14.08 -27.23 -20.08
C GLY A 294 -13.31 -25.99 -19.67
N MET A 295 -12.29 -26.19 -18.84
CA MET A 295 -11.42 -25.15 -18.30
C MET A 295 -10.22 -24.91 -19.23
N LYS A 296 -9.85 -23.63 -19.42
CA LYS A 296 -8.79 -23.21 -20.35
C LYS A 296 -7.93 -22.10 -19.77
N ILE A 297 -6.65 -22.12 -20.10
CA ILE A 297 -5.69 -21.06 -19.79
C ILE A 297 -5.14 -20.52 -21.12
N TYR A 298 -5.21 -19.20 -21.28
CA TYR A 298 -4.59 -18.47 -22.38
C TYR A 298 -3.41 -17.65 -21.85
N LEU A 299 -2.30 -17.70 -22.56
CA LEU A 299 -1.10 -16.91 -22.31
C LEU A 299 -0.93 -15.93 -23.46
N ASN A 300 -0.98 -14.63 -23.17
CA ASN A 300 -0.88 -13.55 -24.15
C ASN A 300 -1.88 -13.70 -25.32
N GLY A 301 -3.08 -14.20 -25.02
CA GLY A 301 -4.15 -14.41 -26.02
C GLY A 301 -4.12 -15.76 -26.73
N GLU A 302 -3.09 -16.60 -26.52
CA GLU A 302 -2.98 -17.93 -27.14
C GLU A 302 -3.35 -19.03 -26.15
N LEU A 303 -4.12 -20.04 -26.60
CA LEU A 303 -4.51 -21.17 -25.76
C LEU A 303 -3.27 -21.99 -25.36
N ALA A 304 -2.94 -22.00 -24.08
CA ALA A 304 -1.74 -22.63 -23.53
C ALA A 304 -2.03 -23.96 -22.80
N ALA A 305 -3.20 -24.08 -22.17
CA ALA A 305 -3.63 -25.32 -21.52
C ALA A 305 -5.15 -25.47 -21.53
N SER A 306 -5.64 -26.72 -21.48
CA SER A 306 -7.06 -27.02 -21.32
C SER A 306 -7.30 -28.35 -20.62
N GLN A 307 -8.43 -28.48 -19.94
CA GLN A 307 -8.91 -29.75 -19.37
C GLN A 307 -10.45 -29.78 -19.40
N PRO A 308 -11.06 -30.98 -19.47
CA PRO A 308 -12.51 -31.11 -19.61
C PRO A 308 -13.28 -30.67 -18.35
N GLU A 309 -12.71 -30.92 -17.18
CA GLU A 309 -13.38 -30.71 -15.89
C GLU A 309 -12.81 -29.50 -15.14
N LEU A 310 -13.62 -28.93 -14.27
CA LEU A 310 -13.15 -27.94 -13.30
C LEU A 310 -12.16 -28.58 -12.33
N GLY A 311 -11.03 -27.92 -12.07
CA GLY A 311 -10.05 -28.39 -11.10
C GLY A 311 -8.71 -27.67 -11.19
N ARG A 312 -7.74 -28.13 -10.40
CA ARG A 312 -6.40 -27.54 -10.37
C ARG A 312 -5.69 -27.70 -11.72
N MET A 313 -5.15 -26.60 -12.25
CA MET A 313 -4.28 -26.56 -13.41
C MET A 313 -2.93 -25.93 -13.07
N SER A 314 -1.89 -26.35 -13.78
CA SER A 314 -0.55 -25.79 -13.69
C SER A 314 0.00 -25.63 -15.10
N LEU A 315 0.61 -24.48 -15.39
CA LEU A 315 1.19 -24.14 -16.68
C LEU A 315 2.61 -23.62 -16.46
N ASN A 316 3.58 -24.18 -17.16
CA ASN A 316 4.89 -23.55 -17.28
C ASN A 316 4.76 -22.33 -18.19
N ILE A 317 5.20 -21.18 -17.74
CA ILE A 317 5.20 -19.94 -18.51
C ILE A 317 6.64 -19.55 -18.89
N PRO A 318 6.83 -18.69 -19.89
CA PRO A 318 8.15 -18.11 -20.15
C PRO A 318 8.69 -17.38 -18.91
N PRO A 319 10.01 -17.16 -18.83
CA PRO A 319 10.61 -16.27 -17.82
C PRO A 319 9.95 -14.89 -17.85
N PRO A 320 9.93 -14.17 -16.71
CA PRO A 320 9.23 -12.91 -16.61
C PRO A 320 9.65 -11.93 -17.70
N ASN A 321 8.67 -11.37 -18.41
CA ASN A 321 8.93 -10.27 -19.33
C ASN A 321 9.03 -8.99 -18.51
N VAL A 322 10.24 -8.65 -18.10
CA VAL A 322 10.51 -7.38 -17.43
C VAL A 322 10.45 -6.28 -18.49
N ASP A 323 9.40 -5.47 -18.45
CA ASP A 323 9.41 -4.22 -19.19
C ASP A 323 10.48 -3.31 -18.59
N GLU A 324 11.69 -3.37 -19.16
CA GLU A 324 12.80 -2.55 -18.69
C GLU A 324 12.50 -1.06 -18.80
N SER A 325 11.60 -0.63 -19.67
CA SER A 325 11.19 0.78 -19.75
C SER A 325 10.36 1.21 -18.53
N TYR A 326 9.57 0.30 -17.98
CA TYR A 326 8.83 0.50 -16.74
C TYR A 326 9.72 0.31 -15.50
N ALA A 327 10.64 -0.64 -15.51
CA ALA A 327 11.60 -0.83 -14.41
C ALA A 327 12.59 0.34 -14.29
N ARG A 328 12.95 0.96 -15.43
CA ARG A 328 13.79 2.17 -15.52
C ARG A 328 12.95 3.45 -15.52
N LYS A 329 11.68 3.45 -15.08
CA LYS A 329 10.75 4.57 -15.31
C LYS A 329 11.40 5.90 -14.95
N LYS A 330 11.79 6.65 -15.98
CA LYS A 330 12.52 7.92 -15.84
C LYS A 330 11.56 9.07 -15.64
N VAL A 331 10.45 8.89 -14.93
CA VAL A 331 9.49 9.98 -14.67
C VAL A 331 9.04 9.95 -13.23
N GLU A 332 8.89 11.14 -12.66
CA GLU A 332 8.42 11.37 -11.30
C GLU A 332 7.22 12.32 -11.34
N ASN A 333 6.28 12.18 -10.40
CA ASN A 333 5.27 13.19 -10.14
C ASN A 333 5.85 14.24 -9.18
N TYR A 334 6.32 15.38 -9.71
CA TYR A 334 6.92 16.46 -8.93
C TYR A 334 5.92 17.24 -8.06
N ALA A 335 4.62 16.99 -8.18
CA ALA A 335 3.63 17.56 -7.27
C ALA A 335 3.40 16.71 -6.02
N ALA A 336 3.69 15.41 -6.06
CA ALA A 336 3.30 14.48 -5.01
C ALA A 336 3.94 14.82 -3.65
N ASN A 337 3.11 14.93 -2.62
CA ASN A 337 3.50 15.08 -1.23
C ASN A 337 2.44 14.47 -0.29
N ALA A 338 2.50 13.14 -0.11
CA ALA A 338 1.63 12.41 0.82
C ALA A 338 1.88 12.76 2.30
N ASN A 339 3.02 13.37 2.62
CA ASN A 339 3.40 13.74 3.99
C ASN A 339 2.67 15.01 4.48
N SER A 340 2.17 15.85 3.56
CA SER A 340 1.47 17.10 3.88
C SER A 340 2.32 18.13 4.65
N PHE A 341 3.64 18.12 4.45
CA PHE A 341 4.55 19.15 4.94
C PHE A 341 5.80 19.23 4.06
N GLY A 342 6.56 20.32 4.19
CA GLY A 342 7.79 20.51 3.43
C GLY A 342 7.52 20.68 1.92
N TYR A 343 8.44 20.20 1.10
CA TYR A 343 8.39 20.33 -0.36
C TYR A 343 8.12 18.99 -1.05
N PRO A 344 7.46 18.97 -2.23
CA PRO A 344 6.83 20.11 -2.88
C PRO A 344 5.66 20.67 -2.05
N MET A 345 5.52 22.00 -2.01
CA MET A 345 4.58 22.71 -1.13
C MET A 345 3.44 23.31 -1.96
N PRO A 346 2.18 22.89 -1.75
CA PRO A 346 1.03 23.46 -2.43
C PRO A 346 0.56 24.75 -1.73
N ASN A 347 0.04 25.69 -2.51
CA ASN A 347 -0.55 26.94 -2.02
C ASN A 347 -1.69 27.38 -2.95
N ALA A 348 -2.52 28.32 -2.51
CA ALA A 348 -3.61 28.86 -3.32
C ALA A 348 -3.88 30.33 -3.00
N SER A 349 -4.50 31.07 -3.93
CA SER A 349 -4.98 32.44 -3.67
C SER A 349 -6.11 32.48 -2.65
N TYR A 350 -6.90 31.41 -2.59
CA TYR A 350 -8.01 31.22 -1.67
C TYR A 350 -8.22 29.72 -1.48
N SER A 351 -8.46 29.31 -0.24
CA SER A 351 -8.88 27.94 0.10
C SER A 351 -10.11 28.03 1.00
N SER A 352 -11.13 27.22 0.70
CA SER A 352 -12.29 27.09 1.58
C SER A 352 -11.85 26.58 2.96
N ASP A 353 -12.50 27.07 4.02
CA ASP A 353 -12.29 26.62 5.42
C ASP A 353 -12.54 25.12 5.63
N TYR A 354 -13.21 24.47 4.67
CA TYR A 354 -13.55 23.04 4.69
C TYR A 354 -12.62 22.18 3.82
N SER A 355 -11.50 22.74 3.33
CA SER A 355 -10.57 22.04 2.43
C SER A 355 -9.12 22.40 2.72
N SER A 356 -8.18 21.58 2.25
CA SER A 356 -6.74 21.82 2.39
C SER A 356 -6.05 21.71 1.03
N THR A 357 -5.06 22.58 0.78
CA THR A 357 -4.22 22.50 -0.43
C THR A 357 -3.42 21.21 -0.49
N TRP A 358 -3.07 20.64 0.66
CA TRP A 358 -2.34 19.36 0.76
C TRP A 358 -3.11 18.18 0.20
N GLN A 359 -4.45 18.22 0.23
CA GLN A 359 -5.29 17.15 -0.30
C GLN A 359 -5.29 17.07 -1.83
N ALA A 360 -4.76 18.09 -2.51
CA ALA A 360 -4.63 18.10 -3.97
C ALA A 360 -3.26 17.60 -4.45
N VAL A 361 -2.41 17.09 -3.55
CA VAL A 361 -1.08 16.57 -3.86
C VAL A 361 -0.77 15.29 -3.06
N ASP A 362 -1.76 14.68 -2.42
CA ASP A 362 -1.54 13.53 -1.53
C ASP A 362 -1.62 12.18 -2.26
N GLY A 363 -1.88 12.19 -3.57
CA GLY A 363 -2.00 11.01 -4.42
C GLY A 363 -3.36 10.33 -4.33
N ARG A 364 -4.40 10.97 -3.76
CA ARG A 364 -5.74 10.38 -3.60
C ARG A 364 -6.78 11.11 -4.45
N ILE A 365 -7.32 10.40 -5.42
CA ILE A 365 -8.35 10.91 -6.34
C ILE A 365 -9.74 10.41 -5.89
N PHE A 366 -10.48 11.24 -5.16
CA PHE A 366 -11.85 10.92 -4.70
C PHE A 366 -12.89 11.91 -5.23
N TYR A 367 -13.80 11.42 -6.07
CA TYR A 367 -14.90 12.24 -6.63
C TYR A 367 -16.17 12.24 -5.77
N ASP A 368 -16.22 11.45 -4.71
CA ASP A 368 -17.33 11.51 -3.76
C ASP A 368 -17.26 12.79 -2.92
N SER A 369 -18.42 13.30 -2.50
CA SER A 369 -18.46 14.39 -1.50
C SER A 369 -17.96 13.95 -0.14
N VAL A 370 -18.14 12.67 0.19
CA VAL A 370 -17.67 12.01 1.40
C VAL A 370 -17.10 10.65 1.01
N PRO A 371 -15.86 10.31 1.40
CA PRO A 371 -14.97 11.11 2.24
C PRO A 371 -14.43 12.34 1.50
N SER A 372 -14.14 13.41 2.26
CA SER A 372 -13.63 14.65 1.66
C SER A 372 -12.11 14.57 1.44
N ASN A 373 -11.67 14.50 0.19
CA ASN A 373 -10.27 14.65 -0.20
C ASN A 373 -10.11 15.54 -1.43
N ARG A 374 -10.05 16.86 -1.20
CA ARG A 374 -10.02 17.87 -2.26
C ARG A 374 -9.58 19.22 -1.74
N TRP A 375 -8.99 20.02 -2.61
CA TRP A 375 -8.92 21.47 -2.46
C TRP A 375 -10.10 22.12 -3.20
N THR A 376 -10.71 23.17 -2.63
CA THR A 376 -11.73 23.96 -3.33
C THR A 376 -11.60 25.46 -3.02
N ASN A 377 -11.96 26.32 -3.96
CA ASN A 377 -12.12 27.76 -3.72
C ASN A 377 -13.56 28.14 -3.33
N TRP A 378 -14.35 27.20 -2.79
CA TRP A 378 -15.73 27.47 -2.39
C TRP A 378 -15.82 28.64 -1.39
N ASN A 379 -16.76 29.56 -1.62
CA ASN A 379 -16.89 30.88 -0.98
C ASN A 379 -15.82 31.95 -1.32
N SER A 380 -14.94 31.70 -2.30
CA SER A 380 -14.03 32.74 -2.77
C SER A 380 -14.80 33.97 -3.30
N PRO A 381 -14.42 35.20 -2.89
CA PRO A 381 -14.98 36.42 -3.47
C PRO A 381 -14.44 36.68 -4.88
N ASN A 382 -13.42 35.95 -5.33
CA ASN A 382 -12.74 36.18 -6.59
C ASN A 382 -13.45 35.43 -7.73
N GLN A 383 -13.37 35.98 -8.94
CA GLN A 383 -13.75 35.26 -10.18
C GLN A 383 -12.59 34.43 -10.74
N VAL A 384 -11.37 34.75 -10.30
CA VAL A 384 -10.14 34.09 -10.71
C VAL A 384 -9.35 33.77 -9.46
N ASP A 385 -9.01 32.50 -9.29
CA ASP A 385 -8.15 32.00 -8.23
C ASP A 385 -7.05 31.12 -8.81
N TRP A 386 -5.99 30.85 -8.06
CA TRP A 386 -4.92 29.96 -8.48
C TRP A 386 -4.59 28.93 -7.41
N PHE A 387 -4.09 27.78 -7.86
CA PHE A 387 -3.43 26.75 -7.05
C PHE A 387 -1.99 26.58 -7.56
N SER A 388 -1.00 26.58 -6.69
CA SER A 388 0.42 26.49 -7.05
C SER A 388 1.13 25.35 -6.33
N VAL A 389 2.15 24.81 -6.97
CA VAL A 389 3.12 23.90 -6.38
C VAL A 389 4.50 24.57 -6.40
N ASP A 390 5.14 24.64 -5.23
CA ASP A 390 6.51 25.11 -5.04
C ASP A 390 7.43 23.91 -4.82
N PHE A 391 8.40 23.67 -5.71
CA PHE A 391 9.25 22.49 -5.62
C PHE A 391 10.32 22.57 -4.54
N GLY A 392 10.58 23.78 -4.02
CA GLY A 392 11.58 24.02 -2.99
C GLY A 392 12.64 25.05 -3.40
N PRO A 393 13.40 25.56 -2.42
CA PRO A 393 14.38 26.61 -2.66
C PRO A 393 15.47 26.12 -3.61
N GLY A 394 15.67 26.82 -4.74
CA GLY A 394 16.71 26.48 -5.71
C GLY A 394 16.31 25.35 -6.68
N ARG A 395 15.47 24.42 -6.23
CA ARG A 395 15.06 23.22 -6.95
C ARG A 395 14.18 23.54 -8.17
N SER A 396 14.81 23.66 -9.34
CA SER A 396 14.14 24.00 -10.59
C SER A 396 13.93 22.78 -11.48
N LYS A 397 12.68 22.51 -11.89
CA LYS A 397 12.31 21.38 -12.75
C LYS A 397 11.81 21.86 -14.11
N THR A 398 12.15 21.10 -15.16
CA THR A 398 11.64 21.27 -16.52
C THR A 398 10.35 20.48 -16.64
N LEU A 399 9.27 21.16 -16.99
CA LEU A 399 7.91 20.62 -17.08
C LEU A 399 7.30 20.97 -18.44
N ASP A 400 6.46 20.10 -18.96
CA ASP A 400 5.70 20.29 -20.21
C ASP A 400 4.23 19.84 -20.10
N GLN A 401 3.84 19.30 -18.93
CA GLN A 401 2.50 18.78 -18.69
C GLN A 401 2.08 18.98 -17.22
N ILE A 402 0.79 19.28 -17.02
CA ILE A 402 0.11 19.20 -15.72
C ILE A 402 -1.20 18.46 -15.89
N LYS A 403 -1.51 17.53 -14.99
CA LYS A 403 -2.83 16.91 -14.87
C LYS A 403 -3.57 17.48 -13.68
N VAL A 404 -4.84 17.77 -13.87
CA VAL A 404 -5.75 18.31 -12.86
C VAL A 404 -6.97 17.43 -12.79
N TYR A 405 -7.18 16.76 -11.66
CA TYR A 405 -8.33 15.90 -11.42
C TYR A 405 -9.45 16.77 -10.84
N VAL A 406 -10.44 17.11 -11.67
CA VAL A 406 -11.45 18.12 -11.34
C VAL A 406 -12.55 17.50 -10.50
N TYR A 407 -12.87 18.15 -9.38
CA TYR A 407 -13.98 17.76 -8.51
C TYR A 407 -15.26 18.49 -8.90
N SER A 408 -16.37 17.77 -8.95
CA SER A 408 -17.71 18.33 -9.12
C SER A 408 -18.73 17.62 -8.24
N ASP A 409 -19.34 18.37 -7.34
CA ASP A 409 -20.52 17.96 -6.56
C ASP A 409 -21.83 18.49 -7.15
N VAL A 410 -21.76 19.33 -8.18
CA VAL A 410 -22.93 19.75 -8.97
C VAL A 410 -23.53 18.56 -9.73
N VAL A 411 -22.69 17.70 -10.33
CA VAL A 411 -23.16 16.52 -11.08
C VAL A 411 -23.80 15.45 -10.20
N THR A 412 -23.50 15.46 -8.89
CA THR A 412 -24.16 14.61 -7.89
C THR A 412 -25.32 15.32 -7.19
N GLY A 413 -25.55 16.62 -7.46
CA GLY A 413 -26.58 17.44 -6.84
C GLY A 413 -26.33 17.77 -5.37
N GLN A 414 -25.06 17.77 -4.95
CA GLN A 414 -24.64 17.88 -3.55
C GLN A 414 -24.00 19.22 -3.19
N GLY A 415 -23.61 20.05 -4.16
CA GLY A 415 -22.97 21.33 -3.87
C GLY A 415 -22.90 22.31 -5.05
N GLU A 416 -21.94 23.23 -4.95
CA GLU A 416 -21.73 24.37 -5.86
C GLU A 416 -20.30 24.37 -6.44
N VAL A 417 -19.60 23.25 -6.39
CA VAL A 417 -18.25 23.08 -6.95
C VAL A 417 -18.35 22.31 -8.26
N ASP A 418 -17.76 22.86 -9.31
CA ASP A 418 -17.82 22.28 -10.66
C ASP A 418 -16.63 22.71 -11.52
N CYS A 419 -16.64 22.27 -12.77
CA CYS A 419 -15.69 22.66 -13.81
C CYS A 419 -15.48 24.18 -13.91
N PRO A 420 -14.22 24.67 -13.92
CA PRO A 420 -13.93 26.05 -14.26
C PRO A 420 -14.28 26.33 -15.73
N THR A 421 -14.55 27.59 -16.06
CA THR A 421 -14.76 28.02 -17.45
C THR A 421 -13.46 28.11 -18.23
N ASN A 422 -12.32 28.27 -17.54
CA ASN A 422 -10.99 28.30 -18.14
C ASN A 422 -9.92 27.88 -17.12
N MET A 423 -8.88 27.21 -17.60
CA MET A 423 -7.66 26.90 -16.84
C MET A 423 -6.44 27.34 -17.63
N VAL A 424 -5.49 28.00 -16.97
CA VAL A 424 -4.24 28.46 -17.57
C VAL A 424 -3.07 28.10 -16.66
N VAL A 425 -2.04 27.49 -17.21
CA VAL A 425 -0.79 27.21 -16.52
C VAL A 425 0.14 28.42 -16.59
N GLU A 426 0.66 28.83 -15.44
CA GLU A 426 1.70 29.85 -15.33
C GLU A 426 2.88 29.30 -14.53
N PHE A 427 4.08 29.78 -14.84
CA PHE A 427 5.31 29.42 -14.14
C PHE A 427 5.99 30.66 -13.59
N LEU A 428 6.78 30.49 -12.53
CA LEU A 428 7.61 31.56 -12.00
C LEU A 428 8.87 31.67 -12.87
N ASN A 429 9.06 32.80 -13.54
CA ASN A 429 10.23 33.04 -14.37
C ASN A 429 11.45 33.42 -13.52
N SER A 430 12.62 33.54 -14.17
CA SER A 430 13.88 33.84 -13.48
C SER A 430 13.96 35.23 -12.83
N SER A 431 13.05 36.15 -13.19
CA SER A 431 12.94 37.47 -12.55
C SER A 431 12.04 37.45 -11.31
N GLY A 432 11.37 36.33 -11.02
CA GLY A 432 10.42 36.19 -9.93
C GLY A 432 8.99 36.62 -10.30
N ASP A 433 8.71 36.82 -11.59
CA ASP A 433 7.38 37.17 -12.09
C ASP A 433 6.65 35.92 -12.61
N TRP A 434 5.32 35.90 -12.48
CA TRP A 434 4.48 34.85 -13.07
C TRP A 434 4.28 35.10 -14.56
N GLU A 435 4.53 34.08 -15.37
CA GLU A 435 4.38 34.12 -16.82
C GLU A 435 3.56 32.94 -17.32
N GLN A 436 2.70 33.16 -18.30
CA GLN A 436 1.88 32.12 -18.90
C GLN A 436 2.74 31.19 -19.76
N ALA A 437 2.59 29.87 -19.56
CA ALA A 437 3.22 28.87 -20.43
C ALA A 437 2.70 28.97 -21.87
N GLN A 438 3.57 28.78 -22.86
CA GLN A 438 3.22 28.95 -24.28
C GLN A 438 2.59 27.68 -24.86
N ASN A 439 1.78 27.85 -25.91
CA ASN A 439 1.15 26.75 -26.67
C ASN A 439 0.36 25.73 -25.83
N GLN A 440 -0.38 26.20 -24.82
CA GLN A 440 -1.15 25.31 -23.95
C GLN A 440 -2.28 24.60 -24.69
N VAL A 441 -2.37 23.29 -24.53
CA VAL A 441 -3.43 22.44 -25.08
C VAL A 441 -4.01 21.56 -23.98
N SER A 442 -5.31 21.68 -23.75
CA SER A 442 -6.03 20.85 -22.78
C SER A 442 -6.67 19.64 -23.45
N THR A 443 -6.52 18.46 -22.84
CA THR A 443 -7.21 17.22 -23.18
C THR A 443 -7.93 16.68 -21.94
N PRO A 444 -9.27 16.55 -21.96
CA PRO A 444 -10.19 17.02 -23.01
C PRO A 444 -10.15 18.55 -23.19
N SER A 445 -10.58 19.04 -24.36
CA SER A 445 -10.56 20.49 -24.70
C SER A 445 -11.57 21.33 -23.92
N THR A 446 -12.50 20.68 -23.24
CA THR A 446 -13.45 21.27 -22.28
C THR A 446 -13.40 20.44 -21.02
N CYS A 447 -13.57 21.10 -19.87
CA CYS A 447 -13.62 20.38 -18.60
C CYS A 447 -14.79 19.40 -18.55
N ILE A 448 -14.50 18.18 -18.10
CA ILE A 448 -15.47 17.13 -17.80
C ILE A 448 -15.53 17.00 -16.28
N PRO A 449 -16.71 17.15 -15.65
CA PRO A 449 -16.87 16.97 -14.22
C PRO A 449 -16.40 15.59 -13.74
N ASN A 450 -15.67 15.53 -12.61
CA ASN A 450 -15.15 14.30 -12.02
C ASN A 450 -14.26 13.49 -12.97
N ASP A 451 -13.41 14.18 -13.71
CA ASP A 451 -12.47 13.61 -14.67
C ASP A 451 -11.13 14.38 -14.66
N VAL A 452 -10.12 13.79 -15.30
CA VAL A 452 -8.79 14.39 -15.44
C VAL A 452 -8.73 15.33 -16.64
N MET A 453 -8.18 16.52 -16.42
CA MET A 453 -7.75 17.43 -17.47
C MET A 453 -6.22 17.43 -17.54
N THR A 454 -5.68 17.04 -18.69
CA THR A 454 -4.25 17.13 -18.98
C THR A 454 -3.98 18.39 -19.79
N ILE A 455 -3.11 19.27 -19.30
CA ILE A 455 -2.70 20.50 -19.96
C ILE A 455 -1.23 20.34 -20.36
N GLU A 456 -0.98 20.28 -21.67
CA GLU A 456 0.37 20.22 -22.25
C GLU A 456 0.78 21.61 -22.73
N PHE A 457 2.08 21.93 -22.67
CA PHE A 457 2.63 23.24 -23.06
C PHE A 457 4.11 23.13 -23.45
N ASP A 458 4.66 24.18 -24.05
CA ASP A 458 6.10 24.23 -24.37
C ASP A 458 6.94 24.04 -23.09
N PRO A 459 8.01 23.23 -23.09
CA PRO A 459 8.78 22.97 -21.87
C PRO A 459 9.29 24.24 -21.18
N VAL A 460 9.03 24.35 -19.87
CA VAL A 460 9.48 25.47 -19.02
C VAL A 460 10.30 24.95 -17.84
N LYS A 461 11.41 25.61 -17.52
CA LYS A 461 12.20 25.33 -16.31
C LYS A 461 11.82 26.33 -15.21
N THR A 462 11.34 25.85 -14.07
CA THR A 462 10.86 26.70 -12.98
C THR A 462 10.97 26.03 -11.61
N GLN A 463 10.99 26.82 -10.54
CA GLN A 463 10.85 26.34 -9.15
C GLN A 463 9.39 26.28 -8.71
N LYS A 464 8.48 27.04 -9.36
CA LYS A 464 7.07 27.08 -8.99
C LYS A 464 6.19 27.12 -10.23
N VAL A 465 5.11 26.36 -10.18
CA VAL A 465 4.08 26.37 -11.21
C VAL A 465 2.72 26.58 -10.58
N ARG A 466 1.81 27.25 -11.28
CA ARG A 466 0.43 27.43 -10.81
C ARG A 466 -0.57 27.23 -11.93
N ILE A 467 -1.75 26.76 -11.55
CA ILE A 467 -2.93 26.67 -12.39
C ILE A 467 -3.85 27.81 -11.99
N VAL A 468 -4.18 28.68 -12.92
CA VAL A 468 -5.11 29.80 -12.76
C VAL A 468 -6.48 29.37 -13.28
N PHE A 469 -7.47 29.40 -12.39
CA PHE A 469 -8.84 29.00 -12.66
C PHE A 469 -9.74 30.22 -12.82
N SER A 470 -10.46 30.31 -13.93
CA SER A 470 -11.61 31.22 -14.05
C SER A 470 -12.87 30.44 -13.75
N ARG A 471 -13.64 30.85 -12.75
CA ARG A 471 -14.88 30.16 -12.37
C ARG A 471 -16.09 30.71 -13.12
N SER A 472 -17.17 29.94 -13.14
CA SER A 472 -18.46 30.44 -13.62
C SER A 472 -19.09 31.36 -12.57
N THR A 473 -20.10 32.14 -12.98
CA THR A 473 -20.85 32.99 -12.04
C THR A 473 -21.49 32.20 -10.90
N PHE A 474 -21.89 30.95 -11.15
CA PHE A 474 -22.70 30.15 -10.24
C PHE A 474 -21.93 29.09 -9.45
N TYR A 475 -20.75 28.69 -9.93
CA TYR A 475 -20.01 27.58 -9.37
C TYR A 475 -18.58 27.98 -9.02
N PHE A 476 -18.07 27.31 -7.99
CA PHE A 476 -16.69 27.34 -7.54
C PHE A 476 -15.91 26.19 -8.18
N VAL A 477 -14.61 26.15 -7.95
CA VAL A 477 -13.65 25.20 -8.52
C VAL A 477 -13.14 24.30 -7.41
N GLY A 478 -13.03 23.01 -7.72
CA GLY A 478 -12.43 22.02 -6.85
C GLY A 478 -11.54 21.07 -7.64
N ILE A 479 -10.48 20.61 -7.00
CA ILE A 479 -9.59 19.58 -7.54
C ILE A 479 -9.28 18.55 -6.46
N THR A 480 -9.25 17.29 -6.84
CA THR A 480 -8.89 16.19 -5.94
C THR A 480 -7.40 15.92 -5.98
N GLU A 481 -6.73 16.20 -7.09
CA GLU A 481 -5.30 15.94 -7.26
C GLU A 481 -4.72 16.80 -8.40
N VAL A 482 -3.46 17.18 -8.27
CA VAL A 482 -2.61 17.74 -9.31
C VAL A 482 -1.40 16.83 -9.48
N GLU A 483 -1.17 16.35 -10.71
CA GLU A 483 0.03 15.57 -11.03
C GLU A 483 0.90 16.32 -12.03
N ILE A 484 2.21 16.33 -11.80
CA ILE A 484 3.22 16.95 -12.66
C ILE A 484 4.24 15.87 -13.00
N TRP A 485 3.92 15.06 -14.01
CA TRP A 485 4.80 13.99 -14.48
C TRP A 485 5.85 14.58 -15.42
N ALA A 486 7.13 14.48 -15.05
CA ALA A 486 8.23 14.91 -15.89
C ALA A 486 9.43 13.97 -15.74
N PRO A 487 10.44 14.05 -16.64
CA PRO A 487 11.60 13.18 -16.56
C PRO A 487 12.29 13.23 -15.19
N TRP A 488 12.86 12.09 -14.76
CA TRP A 488 13.62 11.93 -13.52
C TRP A 488 14.73 10.86 -13.71
N PRO A 489 15.95 11.10 -13.21
CA PRO A 489 16.43 12.39 -12.69
C PRO A 489 16.62 13.42 -13.83
N GLN A 490 16.43 14.71 -13.54
CA GLN A 490 16.69 15.81 -14.49
C GLN A 490 18.13 16.33 -14.39
N VAL A 491 19.08 15.45 -14.70
CA VAL A 491 20.53 15.69 -14.57
C VAL A 491 21.23 15.61 -15.92
N LEU A 492 22.40 16.24 -16.03
CA LEU A 492 23.21 16.24 -17.26
C LEU A 492 24.10 14.99 -17.38
N GLU A 493 24.56 14.45 -16.24
CA GLU A 493 25.47 13.32 -16.16
C GLU A 493 24.70 12.08 -15.67
N GLU A 494 24.79 11.00 -16.44
CA GLU A 494 24.19 9.70 -16.08
C GLU A 494 24.79 9.17 -14.77
N GLY A 495 23.95 8.56 -13.93
CA GLY A 495 24.34 8.10 -12.60
C GLY A 495 24.33 9.18 -11.52
N THR A 496 23.96 10.42 -11.85
CA THR A 496 23.77 11.51 -10.88
C THR A 496 22.36 11.47 -10.27
N TYR A 497 22.29 11.65 -8.96
CA TYR A 497 21.03 11.80 -8.23
C TYR A 497 21.19 12.93 -7.21
N GLU A 498 20.29 13.92 -7.28
CA GLU A 498 20.31 15.12 -6.43
C GLU A 498 19.75 14.77 -5.03
N ALA A 499 20.31 15.36 -3.96
CA ALA A 499 19.90 15.07 -2.59
C ALA A 499 18.46 15.54 -2.32
N GLU A 500 18.07 16.67 -2.90
CA GLU A 500 16.74 17.25 -2.76
C GLU A 500 15.63 16.52 -3.55
N ASP A 501 16.00 15.55 -4.40
CA ASP A 501 15.06 14.63 -5.06
C ASP A 501 14.85 13.34 -4.25
N GLY A 502 15.56 13.18 -3.13
CA GLY A 502 15.43 12.03 -2.24
C GLY A 502 14.35 12.19 -1.17
N TYR A 503 14.17 11.14 -0.37
CA TYR A 503 13.33 11.19 0.83
C TYR A 503 14.13 11.78 2.01
N ILE A 504 13.70 12.94 2.49
CA ILE A 504 14.39 13.73 3.51
C ILE A 504 13.72 13.53 4.87
N THR A 505 14.48 13.07 5.87
CA THR A 505 14.00 12.90 7.25
C THR A 505 14.74 13.84 8.19
N ARG A 506 14.01 14.74 8.85
CA ARG A 506 14.53 15.72 9.84
C ARG A 506 15.77 16.51 9.38
N ALA A 507 15.75 16.92 8.12
CA ALA A 507 16.72 17.81 7.50
C ALA A 507 15.96 18.77 6.56
N ASN A 508 16.66 19.74 5.95
CA ASN A 508 16.01 20.80 5.19
C ASN A 508 16.60 20.94 3.79
N MET A 509 15.71 21.18 2.82
CA MET A 509 16.09 21.60 1.48
C MET A 509 16.49 23.08 1.51
N LEU A 510 17.64 23.42 0.94
CA LEU A 510 18.25 24.75 0.94
C LEU A 510 18.77 25.08 -0.46
N ALA A 511 18.93 26.37 -0.77
CA ALA A 511 19.46 26.83 -2.06
C ALA A 511 20.91 27.32 -1.94
N ALA A 512 21.73 27.00 -2.95
CA ALA A 512 23.04 27.59 -3.13
C ALA A 512 23.41 27.62 -4.62
N ASP A 513 24.01 28.72 -5.09
CA ASP A 513 24.44 28.86 -6.48
C ASP A 513 25.52 27.85 -6.89
N THR A 514 26.25 27.31 -5.91
CA THR A 514 27.29 26.29 -6.11
C THR A 514 26.77 24.86 -6.06
N ALA A 515 25.55 24.64 -5.56
CA ALA A 515 24.95 23.30 -5.51
C ALA A 515 24.54 22.84 -6.92
N SER A 516 24.65 21.53 -7.21
CA SER A 516 24.09 20.99 -8.45
C SER A 516 22.59 21.21 -8.48
N GLY A 517 22.07 21.61 -9.64
CA GLY A 517 20.65 21.98 -9.76
C GLY A 517 20.22 23.24 -9.00
N GLY A 518 21.09 23.85 -8.17
CA GLY A 518 20.84 25.04 -7.37
C GLY A 518 20.27 24.77 -5.97
N SER A 519 20.10 23.50 -5.58
CA SER A 519 19.53 23.07 -4.31
C SER A 519 20.37 21.98 -3.66
N TYR A 520 20.29 21.85 -2.34
CA TYR A 520 20.98 20.83 -1.57
C TYR A 520 20.18 20.50 -0.30
N VAL A 521 20.60 19.47 0.44
CA VAL A 521 20.02 19.11 1.74
C VAL A 521 21.02 19.42 2.85
N GLY A 522 20.62 20.29 3.78
CA GLY A 522 21.43 20.67 4.93
C GLY A 522 20.69 20.49 6.25
N GLN A 523 21.35 20.92 7.33
CA GLN A 523 20.83 20.75 8.70
C GLN A 523 20.49 19.29 9.04
N ILE A 524 21.33 18.37 8.57
CA ILE A 524 21.22 16.93 8.81
C ILE A 524 21.83 16.63 10.20
N ASP A 525 21.23 17.19 11.24
CA ASP A 525 21.87 17.34 12.55
C ASP A 525 21.32 16.38 13.60
N ALA A 526 20.09 15.89 13.41
CA ALA A 526 19.44 15.02 14.38
C ALA A 526 19.98 13.58 14.28
N PRO A 527 20.04 12.80 15.39
CA PRO A 527 20.63 11.44 15.36
C PRO A 527 19.96 10.43 14.41
N ASP A 528 18.70 10.66 14.04
CA ASP A 528 18.02 9.90 12.99
C ASP A 528 17.71 10.70 11.71
N ALA A 529 18.31 11.88 11.55
CA ALA A 529 18.23 12.61 10.28
C ALA A 529 18.90 11.80 9.16
N SER A 530 18.27 11.79 7.99
CA SER A 530 18.78 11.07 6.82
C SER A 530 18.31 11.66 5.51
N VAL A 531 19.09 11.39 4.47
CA VAL A 531 18.73 11.62 3.06
C VAL A 531 18.77 10.27 2.35
N GLU A 532 17.65 9.87 1.77
CA GLU A 532 17.53 8.65 0.98
C GLU A 532 17.41 8.97 -0.51
N PHE A 533 18.46 8.64 -1.26
CA PHE A 533 18.47 8.69 -2.71
C PHE A 533 17.79 7.43 -3.24
N THR A 534 16.61 7.58 -3.84
CA THR A 534 15.82 6.46 -4.37
C THR A 534 16.01 6.28 -5.87
N GLY A 535 15.58 5.14 -6.41
CA GLY A 535 15.53 4.90 -7.87
C GLY A 535 16.89 4.82 -8.56
N ILE A 536 17.94 4.50 -7.81
CA ILE A 536 19.30 4.39 -8.34
C ILE A 536 19.40 3.13 -9.20
N TRP A 537 19.37 3.30 -10.51
CA TRP A 537 19.42 2.19 -11.44
C TRP A 537 20.86 1.76 -11.76
N VAL A 538 21.13 0.45 -11.66
CA VAL A 538 22.36 -0.16 -12.20
C VAL A 538 22.06 -1.42 -13.03
N GLU A 539 22.88 -1.68 -14.05
CA GLU A 539 22.67 -2.80 -15.00
C GLU A 539 23.14 -4.14 -14.46
N GLU A 540 24.14 -4.14 -13.58
CA GLU A 540 24.81 -5.32 -13.06
C GLU A 540 24.88 -5.29 -11.55
N GLU A 541 24.71 -6.44 -10.90
CA GLU A 541 25.01 -6.60 -9.48
C GLU A 541 26.53 -6.66 -9.28
N LYS A 542 27.10 -5.62 -8.65
CA LYS A 542 28.53 -5.53 -8.32
C LYS A 542 28.77 -4.45 -7.26
N GLU A 543 30.02 -4.33 -6.83
CA GLU A 543 30.49 -3.18 -6.03
C GLU A 543 30.65 -1.96 -6.94
N TYR A 544 30.01 -0.85 -6.58
CA TYR A 544 30.13 0.44 -7.26
C TYR A 544 30.84 1.45 -6.37
N ASP A 545 31.66 2.29 -7.00
CA ASP A 545 32.16 3.50 -6.37
C ASP A 545 31.07 4.58 -6.46
N VAL A 546 30.65 5.11 -5.32
CA VAL A 546 29.66 6.19 -5.21
C VAL A 546 30.36 7.43 -4.67
N ARG A 547 30.39 8.50 -5.47
CA ARG A 547 30.88 9.80 -5.01
C ARG A 547 29.73 10.53 -4.33
N VAL A 548 29.92 10.88 -3.07
CA VAL A 548 28.98 11.68 -2.27
C VAL A 548 29.52 13.09 -2.20
N TYR A 549 28.84 14.03 -2.87
CA TYR A 549 29.21 15.44 -2.90
C TYR A 549 28.63 16.15 -1.69
N TYR A 550 29.47 16.91 -0.99
CA TYR A 550 29.13 17.40 0.34
C TYR A 550 29.77 18.75 0.66
N SER A 551 29.23 19.40 1.69
CA SER A 551 29.90 20.48 2.41
C SER A 551 30.04 20.14 3.89
N ASN A 552 31.15 20.52 4.50
CA ASN A 552 31.43 20.38 5.92
C ASN A 552 32.08 21.69 6.39
N GLY A 553 31.28 22.61 6.89
CA GLY A 553 31.73 23.94 7.28
C GLY A 553 32.43 24.03 8.64
N ILE A 554 32.59 22.93 9.37
CA ILE A 554 33.35 22.91 10.63
C ILE A 554 34.81 22.46 10.40
N GLN A 555 35.69 22.76 11.36
CA GLN A 555 37.12 22.42 11.28
C GLN A 555 37.44 20.99 11.78
N GLU A 556 36.44 20.11 11.83
CA GLU A 556 36.56 18.73 12.28
C GLU A 556 36.00 17.77 11.21
N GLN A 557 36.48 16.52 11.22
CA GLN A 557 35.90 15.49 10.37
C GLN A 557 34.48 15.15 10.86
N ALA A 558 33.59 14.92 9.91
CA ALA A 558 32.25 14.42 10.17
C ALA A 558 32.07 13.02 9.60
N THR A 559 31.03 12.32 10.04
CA THR A 559 30.71 10.98 9.56
C THR A 559 29.23 10.83 9.25
N MET A 560 28.92 9.99 8.27
CA MET A 560 27.57 9.49 8.02
C MET A 560 27.63 7.99 7.80
N THR A 561 26.59 7.28 8.23
CA THR A 561 26.40 5.89 7.78
C THR A 561 25.73 5.93 6.43
N VAL A 562 26.37 5.38 5.41
CA VAL A 562 25.80 5.25 4.06
C VAL A 562 25.42 3.80 3.84
N SER A 563 24.14 3.53 3.60
CA SER A 563 23.65 2.16 3.39
C SER A 563 22.97 1.97 2.05
N ALA A 564 23.28 0.87 1.37
CA ALA A 564 22.56 0.40 0.20
C ALA A 564 21.43 -0.55 0.61
N ASN A 565 20.20 -0.20 0.21
CA ASN A 565 18.97 -0.98 0.41
C ASN A 565 18.72 -1.39 1.87
N ASN A 566 19.23 -0.62 2.85
CA ASN A 566 19.26 -0.97 4.29
C ASN A 566 19.97 -2.30 4.64
N VAL A 567 20.76 -2.88 3.73
CA VAL A 567 21.46 -4.16 3.94
C VAL A 567 22.95 -3.93 4.16
N HIS A 568 23.62 -3.29 3.21
CA HIS A 568 25.07 -3.06 3.25
C HIS A 568 25.33 -1.63 3.70
N SER A 569 26.09 -1.45 4.78
CA SER A 569 26.37 -0.13 5.34
C SER A 569 27.88 0.10 5.47
N GLN A 570 28.32 1.32 5.16
CA GLN A 570 29.67 1.80 5.39
C GLN A 570 29.62 3.13 6.12
N VAL A 571 30.54 3.36 7.07
CA VAL A 571 30.73 4.69 7.65
C VAL A 571 31.61 5.49 6.69
N ALA A 572 31.05 6.56 6.12
CA ALA A 572 31.78 7.53 5.32
C ALA A 572 32.30 8.66 6.23
N THR A 573 33.52 9.12 5.97
CA THR A 573 34.16 10.23 6.71
C THR A 573 34.34 11.42 5.78
N PHE A 574 33.89 12.59 6.23
CA PHE A 574 33.78 13.84 5.47
C PHE A 574 34.71 14.90 6.08
N PRO A 575 35.90 15.13 5.51
CA PRO A 575 36.81 16.19 5.95
C PRO A 575 36.21 17.61 5.89
N PRO A 576 36.73 18.59 6.64
CA PRO A 576 36.36 20.00 6.47
C PRO A 576 36.47 20.49 5.03
N THR A 577 35.45 21.21 4.55
CA THR A 577 35.51 21.93 3.27
C THR A 577 36.09 23.33 3.46
N VAL A 578 36.72 23.87 2.42
CA VAL A 578 37.49 25.12 2.50
C VAL A 578 36.57 26.35 2.58
N ASN A 579 35.42 26.29 1.91
CA ASN A 579 34.56 27.46 1.67
C ASN A 579 33.34 27.55 2.62
N GLY A 580 33.23 26.66 3.61
CA GLY A 580 32.15 26.68 4.59
C GLY A 580 30.89 25.92 4.14
N TRP A 581 29.79 26.18 4.85
CA TRP A 581 28.47 25.56 4.62
C TRP A 581 27.80 26.01 3.32
N GLY A 582 27.05 25.12 2.68
CA GLY A 582 26.34 25.38 1.43
C GLY A 582 27.24 25.79 0.26
N GLN A 583 28.53 25.40 0.28
CA GLN A 583 29.49 25.65 -0.80
C GLN A 583 30.03 24.33 -1.32
N PHE A 584 29.76 24.03 -2.60
CA PHE A 584 30.02 22.73 -3.22
C PHE A 584 30.98 22.89 -4.41
N ASP A 585 32.29 22.81 -4.13
CA ASP A 585 33.36 22.99 -5.13
C ASP A 585 33.81 21.65 -5.74
N ASP A 586 32.86 20.83 -6.22
CA ASP A 586 33.10 19.45 -6.66
C ASP A 586 33.81 18.58 -5.58
N THR A 587 33.63 18.93 -4.30
CA THR A 587 34.22 18.19 -3.19
C THR A 587 33.36 16.98 -2.87
N PHE A 588 33.96 15.79 -2.94
CA PHE A 588 33.28 14.52 -2.68
C PHE A 588 34.14 13.56 -1.86
N VAL A 589 33.48 12.56 -1.27
CA VAL A 589 34.12 11.34 -0.77
C VAL A 589 33.61 10.15 -1.57
N THR A 590 34.44 9.13 -1.74
CA THR A 590 34.02 7.89 -2.40
C THR A 590 33.68 6.84 -1.36
N VAL A 591 32.46 6.31 -1.46
CA VAL A 591 31.97 5.15 -0.69
C VAL A 591 31.84 3.99 -1.65
N ARG A 592 32.25 2.79 -1.24
CA ARG A 592 32.17 1.60 -2.10
C ARG A 592 31.10 0.66 -1.55
N LEU A 593 30.05 0.44 -2.34
CA LEU A 593 28.87 -0.30 -1.90
C LEU A 593 28.45 -1.32 -2.97
N PRO A 594 27.98 -2.52 -2.56
CA PRO A 594 27.33 -3.44 -3.46
C PRO A 594 25.94 -2.90 -3.80
N LEU A 595 25.65 -2.78 -5.10
CA LEU A 595 24.32 -2.47 -5.62
C LEU A 595 23.79 -3.67 -6.38
N LEU A 596 22.48 -3.89 -6.29
CA LEU A 596 21.78 -4.96 -7.01
C LEU A 596 21.38 -4.46 -8.38
N ARG A 597 21.35 -5.34 -9.39
CA ARG A 597 20.76 -4.98 -10.69
C ARG A 597 19.34 -4.43 -10.50
N GLY A 598 19.06 -3.29 -11.10
CA GLY A 598 17.78 -2.61 -11.01
C GLY A 598 17.82 -1.38 -10.10
N ASN A 599 16.68 -1.02 -9.52
CA ASN A 599 16.57 0.13 -8.63
C ASN A 599 17.14 -0.17 -7.24
N ASN A 600 17.94 0.76 -6.73
CA ASN A 600 18.51 0.75 -5.40
C ASN A 600 18.13 2.03 -4.66
N ALA A 601 18.21 1.96 -3.33
CA ALA A 601 18.17 3.12 -2.46
C ALA A 601 19.52 3.26 -1.72
N LEU A 602 20.07 4.47 -1.70
CA LEU A 602 21.21 4.83 -0.87
C LEU A 602 20.77 5.79 0.23
N ILE A 603 20.99 5.41 1.48
CA ILE A 603 20.56 6.18 2.65
C ILE A 603 21.80 6.73 3.36
N CYS A 604 21.93 8.05 3.38
CA CYS A 604 22.95 8.76 4.15
C CYS A 604 22.34 9.20 5.48
N LYS A 605 22.67 8.49 6.55
CA LYS A 605 22.21 8.80 7.91
C LYS A 605 23.28 9.55 8.70
N HIS A 606 22.87 10.58 9.43
CA HIS A 606 23.74 11.33 10.33
C HIS A 606 24.60 10.43 11.23
N GLY A 607 25.87 10.80 11.40
CA GLY A 607 26.84 10.13 12.28
C GLY A 607 27.38 11.09 13.34
N GLU A 608 28.68 11.36 13.28
CA GLU A 608 29.35 12.36 14.13
C GLU A 608 29.51 13.67 13.38
N ASN A 609 29.40 14.80 14.09
CA ASN A 609 29.51 16.14 13.51
C ASN A 609 28.54 16.37 12.34
N PHE A 610 28.75 17.40 11.51
CA PHE A 610 27.74 17.89 10.57
C PHE A 610 28.22 17.76 9.12
N VAL A 611 27.30 17.42 8.22
CA VAL A 611 27.51 17.32 6.77
C VAL A 611 26.24 17.80 6.08
N GLU A 612 26.40 18.53 4.98
CA GLU A 612 25.31 18.84 4.05
C GLU A 612 25.59 18.14 2.72
N LEU A 613 24.54 17.68 2.04
CA LEU A 613 24.62 16.84 0.85
C LEU A 613 24.06 17.55 -0.37
N ASP A 614 24.81 17.51 -1.47
CA ASP A 614 24.44 18.08 -2.76
C ASP A 614 23.83 17.01 -3.67
N LYS A 615 24.66 16.03 -4.04
CA LYS A 615 24.29 14.92 -4.92
C LYS A 615 25.14 13.69 -4.65
N ILE A 616 24.76 12.59 -5.29
CA ILE A 616 25.63 11.45 -5.51
C ILE A 616 25.90 11.24 -6.99
N LEU A 617 27.03 10.62 -7.29
CA LEU A 617 27.36 10.08 -8.62
C LEU A 617 27.77 8.62 -8.48
N VAL A 618 27.01 7.72 -9.09
CA VAL A 618 27.34 6.30 -9.20
C VAL A 618 28.23 6.08 -10.42
N ILE A 619 29.44 5.56 -10.21
CA ILE A 619 30.40 5.30 -11.29
C ILE A 619 30.06 3.97 -11.97
N MET A 620 29.42 4.04 -13.14
CA MET A 620 28.85 2.91 -13.88
C MET A 620 29.88 1.93 -14.47
#